data_AF-A0A7S3WQQ0-F1
#
_entry.id   AF-A0A7S3WQQ0-F1
#
_cell.length_a   1.000
_cell.length_b   1.000
_cell.length_c   1.000
_cell.angle_alpha   90.00
_cell.angle_beta   90.00
_cell.angle_gamma   90.00
#
_symmetry.space_group_name_H-M   'P 1'
#
loop_
_entity.id
_entity.type
_entity.pdbx_description
1 polymer ?
#
loop_
_entity_poly.entity_id
_entity_poly.type
_entity_poly.pdbx_seq_one_letter_code
_entity_poly.pdbx_strand_id
1 'polypeptide(L)'
;LLVVAQVIGYLGLGVIPPYSVYIANVISVMVNQRGPGSELLKDLARIQGMIVGTVGGQFINAFLGGCSVMSQTLEFIALAAWMMAAFFMVFHSKEYTSMYFGYMLAEFGTFEMVVPCSSETYDPTAMFARVSCLLISLLLLFTVGAIIPQERASKVAG
;
A
#
# COMPACT_ATOMS: atom_id res chain seq x y z
N LEU A 1 -2.21 15.53 8.59
CA LEU A 1 -1.55 14.21 8.39
C LEU A 1 -0.64 14.22 7.17
N LEU A 2 -1.15 14.50 5.96
CA LEU A 2 -0.35 14.52 4.72
C LEU A 2 0.87 15.47 4.75
N VAL A 3 0.70 16.70 5.24
CA VAL A 3 1.82 17.65 5.35
C VAL A 3 2.88 17.18 6.34
N VAL A 4 2.47 16.58 7.47
CA VAL A 4 3.37 16.00 8.47
C VAL A 4 4.11 14.79 7.90
N ALA A 5 3.40 13.93 7.16
CA ALA A 5 3.98 12.80 6.44
C ALA A 5 5.03 13.23 5.42
N GLN A 6 4.76 14.31 4.67
CA GLN A 6 5.69 14.86 3.70
C GLN A 6 6.94 15.43 4.37
N VAL A 7 6.80 16.10 5.52
CA VAL A 7 7.93 16.62 6.30
C VAL A 7 8.79 15.48 6.88
N ILE A 8 8.17 14.42 7.39
CA ILE A 8 8.88 13.23 7.90
C ILE A 8 9.60 12.49 6.76
N GLY A 9 8.96 12.33 5.59
CA GLY A 9 9.57 11.77 4.39
C GLY A 9 10.70 12.62 3.82
N TYR A 10 10.63 13.95 4.01
CA TYR A 10 11.68 14.88 3.60
C TYR A 10 12.90 14.85 4.53
N LEU A 11 12.68 14.78 5.85
CA LEU A 11 13.75 14.76 6.86
C LEU A 11 14.58 13.46 6.84
N GLY A 12 13.99 12.33 6.45
CA GLY A 12 14.70 11.04 6.34
C GLY A 12 15.19 10.53 7.70
N LEU A 13 14.45 9.62 8.34
CA LEU A 13 14.87 8.99 9.58
C LEU A 13 15.62 7.68 9.28
N GLY A 14 16.95 7.74 9.15
CA GLY A 14 17.91 6.62 9.14
C GLY A 14 17.60 5.40 8.25
N VAL A 15 16.56 4.66 8.59
CA VAL A 15 15.97 3.53 7.85
C VAL A 15 15.14 4.01 6.63
N ILE A 16 14.61 5.24 6.65
CA ILE A 16 13.86 5.83 5.54
C ILE A 16 14.83 6.61 4.64
N PRO A 17 14.93 6.29 3.33
CA PRO A 17 15.74 7.09 2.42
C PRO A 17 15.23 8.54 2.39
N PRO A 18 16.12 9.55 2.46
CA PRO A 18 15.72 10.95 2.41
C PRO A 18 15.01 11.26 1.07
N TYR A 19 14.03 12.16 1.09
CA TYR A 19 13.15 12.51 -0.05
C TYR A 19 12.13 11.44 -0.47
N SER A 20 11.76 10.51 0.42
CA SER A 20 10.76 9.49 0.11
C SER A 20 9.32 10.03 0.14
N VAL A 21 8.67 10.12 -1.02
CA VAL A 21 7.24 10.46 -1.17
C VAL A 21 6.32 9.30 -0.76
N TYR A 22 6.90 8.13 -0.52
CA TYR A 22 6.18 6.88 -0.32
C TYR A 22 5.25 6.93 0.91
N ILE A 23 5.71 7.51 2.01
CA ILE A 23 4.95 7.66 3.26
C ILE A 23 3.71 8.53 3.05
N ALA A 24 3.83 9.59 2.25
CA ALA A 24 2.70 10.47 1.95
C ALA A 24 1.65 9.77 1.07
N ASN A 25 2.09 8.96 0.10
CA ASN A 25 1.19 8.19 -0.76
C ASN A 25 0.36 7.17 0.05
N VAL A 26 1.04 6.41 0.90
CA VAL A 26 0.43 5.44 1.83
C VAL A 26 -0.64 6.12 2.70
N ILE A 27 -0.34 7.31 3.22
CA ILE A 27 -1.26 8.05 4.08
C ILE A 27 -2.43 8.66 3.30
N SER A 28 -2.25 9.14 2.06
CA SER A 28 -3.36 9.69 1.27
C SER A 28 -4.44 8.67 0.97
N VAL A 29 -4.01 7.45 0.70
CA VAL A 29 -4.91 6.34 0.37
C VAL A 29 -5.65 5.84 1.62
N MET A 30 -5.00 5.85 2.78
CA MET A 30 -5.58 5.38 4.04
C MET A 30 -6.47 6.41 4.76
N VAL A 31 -6.31 7.70 4.49
CA VAL A 31 -7.05 8.79 5.18
C VAL A 31 -8.56 8.76 4.95
N ASN A 32 -9.06 8.11 3.89
CA ASN A 32 -10.50 8.04 3.62
C ASN A 32 -11.20 7.00 4.53
N GLN A 33 -11.38 7.31 5.82
CA GLN A 33 -12.00 6.42 6.83
C GLN A 33 -13.54 6.49 6.89
N ARG A 34 -14.19 7.32 6.07
CA ARG A 34 -15.63 7.58 6.18
C ARG A 34 -16.45 6.45 5.55
N GLY A 35 -17.03 5.55 6.36
CA GLY A 35 -18.01 4.57 5.88
C GLY A 35 -18.70 3.79 7.02
N PRO A 36 -19.88 3.21 6.81
CA PRO A 36 -20.62 2.41 7.82
C PRO A 36 -19.97 1.05 8.09
N GLY A 37 -19.93 0.58 9.34
CA GLY A 37 -19.32 -0.71 9.77
C GLY A 37 -18.14 -0.57 10.74
N SER A 38 -17.73 -1.68 11.38
CA SER A 38 -16.66 -1.71 12.40
C SER A 38 -15.35 -1.10 11.87
N GLU A 39 -14.92 0.00 12.49
CA GLU A 39 -13.72 0.77 12.11
C GLU A 39 -12.46 -0.08 12.18
N LEU A 40 -12.36 -0.96 13.18
CA LEU A 40 -11.21 -1.83 13.39
C LEU A 40 -11.04 -2.90 12.30
N LEU A 41 -12.15 -3.49 11.81
CA LEU A 41 -12.07 -4.46 10.71
C LEU A 41 -11.65 -3.78 9.39
N LYS A 42 -12.08 -2.54 9.17
CA LYS A 42 -11.70 -1.78 7.97
C LYS A 42 -10.25 -1.39 7.98
N ASP A 43 -9.75 -0.92 9.12
CA ASP A 43 -8.34 -0.58 9.27
C ASP A 43 -7.49 -1.85 9.05
N LEU A 44 -7.85 -2.98 9.66
CA LEU A 44 -7.12 -4.24 9.46
C LEU A 44 -7.12 -4.69 7.99
N ALA A 45 -8.25 -4.62 7.29
CA ALA A 45 -8.34 -5.00 5.89
C ALA A 45 -7.51 -4.11 4.96
N ARG A 46 -7.43 -2.81 5.26
CA ARG A 46 -6.58 -1.87 4.51
C ARG A 46 -5.11 -2.18 4.71
N ILE A 47 -4.71 -2.45 5.95
CA ILE A 47 -3.34 -2.81 6.29
C ILE A 47 -2.95 -4.13 5.63
N GLN A 48 -3.82 -5.14 5.70
CA GLN A 48 -3.59 -6.42 5.05
C GLN A 48 -3.51 -6.28 3.54
N GLY A 49 -4.43 -5.54 2.91
CA GLY A 49 -4.42 -5.31 1.47
C GLY A 49 -3.17 -4.58 0.99
N MET A 50 -2.70 -3.61 1.78
CA MET A 50 -1.46 -2.87 1.51
C MET A 50 -0.22 -3.76 1.63
N ILE A 51 -0.08 -4.51 2.73
CA ILE A 51 1.09 -5.37 2.95
C ILE A 51 1.12 -6.49 1.90
N VAL A 52 -0.01 -7.16 1.67
CA VAL A 52 -0.12 -8.23 0.67
C VAL A 52 0.11 -7.67 -0.74
N GLY A 53 -0.44 -6.50 -1.06
CA GLY A 53 -0.20 -5.80 -2.31
C GLY A 53 1.29 -5.53 -2.54
N THR A 54 1.94 -4.90 -1.55
CA THR A 54 3.34 -4.50 -1.67
C THR A 54 4.27 -5.71 -1.78
N VAL A 55 4.17 -6.65 -0.84
CA VAL A 55 5.03 -7.83 -0.81
C VAL A 55 4.76 -8.70 -2.04
N GLY A 56 3.50 -8.88 -2.41
CA GLY A 56 3.11 -9.63 -3.61
C GLY A 56 3.64 -9.01 -4.90
N GLY A 57 3.56 -7.69 -5.04
CA GLY A 57 4.11 -6.97 -6.19
C GLY A 57 5.62 -7.12 -6.31
N GLN A 58 6.34 -6.98 -5.19
CA GLN A 58 7.79 -7.20 -5.14
C GLN A 58 8.19 -8.64 -5.46
N PHE A 59 7.42 -9.63 -5.01
CA PHE A 59 7.67 -11.03 -5.37
C PHE A 59 7.53 -11.26 -6.87
N ILE A 60 6.46 -10.74 -7.49
CA ILE A 60 6.22 -10.90 -8.92
C ILE A 60 7.32 -10.21 -9.72
N ASN A 61 7.72 -9.01 -9.33
CA ASN A 61 8.85 -8.31 -9.92
C ASN A 61 10.18 -9.08 -9.69
N ALA A 62 10.42 -9.70 -8.54
CA ALA A 62 11.63 -10.49 -8.31
C ALA A 62 11.72 -11.73 -9.21
N PHE A 63 10.59 -12.35 -9.56
CA PHE A 63 10.56 -13.55 -10.41
C PHE A 63 10.51 -13.24 -11.90
N LEU A 64 9.79 -12.19 -12.30
CA LEU A 64 9.48 -11.88 -13.70
C LEU A 64 10.18 -10.62 -14.20
N GLY A 65 10.67 -9.78 -13.29
CA GLY A 65 11.34 -8.52 -13.59
C GLY A 65 12.67 -8.76 -14.28
N GLY A 66 12.89 -8.03 -15.37
CA GLY A 66 14.13 -8.09 -16.12
C GLY A 66 14.11 -7.16 -17.32
N CYS A 67 15.29 -6.81 -17.82
CA CYS A 67 15.42 -5.91 -18.98
C CYS A 67 15.12 -6.59 -20.34
N SER A 68 14.73 -7.87 -20.35
CA SER A 68 14.38 -8.59 -21.57
C SER A 68 12.95 -8.31 -22.00
N VAL A 69 12.69 -8.22 -23.30
CA VAL A 69 11.34 -8.04 -23.86
C VAL A 69 10.40 -9.19 -23.44
N MET A 70 10.93 -10.40 -23.29
CA MET A 70 10.18 -11.56 -22.77
C MET A 70 9.76 -11.36 -21.31
N SER A 71 10.67 -10.90 -20.46
CA SER A 71 10.41 -10.58 -19.05
C SER A 71 9.37 -9.48 -18.93
N GLN A 72 9.51 -8.40 -19.71
CA GLN A 72 8.55 -7.28 -19.73
C GLN A 72 7.14 -7.73 -20.20
N THR A 73 7.06 -8.61 -21.18
CA THR A 73 5.76 -9.13 -21.67
C THR A 73 5.08 -10.00 -20.61
N LEU A 74 5.85 -10.85 -19.93
CA LEU A 74 5.34 -11.69 -18.84
C LEU A 74 4.93 -10.86 -17.62
N GLU A 75 5.70 -9.83 -17.28
CA GLU A 75 5.36 -8.88 -16.22
C GLU A 75 4.06 -8.13 -16.52
N PHE A 76 3.85 -7.70 -17.78
CA PHE A 76 2.60 -7.08 -18.20
C PHE A 76 1.40 -8.02 -18.09
N ILE A 77 1.57 -9.30 -18.47
CA ILE A 77 0.52 -10.32 -18.31
C ILE A 77 0.21 -10.56 -16.83
N ALA A 78 1.25 -10.65 -15.99
CA ALA A 78 1.10 -10.81 -14.54
C ALA A 78 0.38 -9.62 -13.92
N LEU A 79 0.70 -8.39 -14.33
CA LEU A 79 0.04 -7.17 -13.90
C LEU A 79 -1.43 -7.14 -14.34
N ALA A 80 -1.73 -7.54 -15.59
CA ALA A 80 -3.10 -7.64 -16.07
C ALA A 80 -3.92 -8.68 -15.28
N ALA A 81 -3.34 -9.84 -14.98
CA ALA A 81 -3.95 -10.86 -14.14
C ALA A 81 -4.15 -10.38 -12.70
N TRP A 82 -3.18 -9.66 -12.14
CA TRP A 82 -3.25 -9.06 -10.80
C TRP A 82 -4.36 -8.04 -10.70
N MET A 83 -4.44 -7.11 -11.66
CA MET A 83 -5.49 -6.10 -11.72
C MET A 83 -6.87 -6.72 -11.91
N MET A 84 -6.98 -7.77 -12.73
CA MET A 84 -8.23 -8.50 -12.91
C MET A 84 -8.67 -9.20 -11.62
N ALA A 85 -7.76 -9.82 -10.87
CA ALA A 85 -8.06 -10.43 -9.57
C ALA A 85 -8.49 -9.36 -8.54
N ALA A 86 -7.80 -8.22 -8.49
CA ALA A 86 -8.10 -7.13 -7.58
C ALA A 86 -9.48 -6.51 -7.88
N PHE A 87 -9.78 -6.22 -9.15
CA PHE A 87 -11.09 -5.73 -9.57
C PHE A 87 -12.19 -6.76 -9.37
N PHE A 88 -11.92 -8.05 -9.57
CA PHE A 88 -12.89 -9.10 -9.28
C PHE A 88 -13.29 -9.08 -7.80
N MET A 89 -12.32 -8.94 -6.88
CA MET A 89 -12.62 -8.80 -5.45
C MET A 89 -13.45 -7.54 -5.14
N VAL A 90 -13.17 -6.42 -5.82
CA VAL A 90 -13.90 -5.16 -5.64
C VAL A 90 -15.36 -5.27 -6.10
N PHE A 91 -15.61 -5.85 -7.27
CA PHE A 91 -16.96 -5.87 -7.86
C PHE A 91 -17.82 -7.05 -7.40
N HIS A 92 -17.21 -8.17 -7.00
CA HIS A 92 -17.94 -9.36 -6.60
C HIS A 92 -18.23 -9.41 -5.09
N SER A 93 -17.42 -8.75 -4.26
CA SER A 93 -17.59 -8.80 -2.81
C SER A 93 -18.67 -7.82 -2.34
N LYS A 94 -19.70 -8.34 -1.66
CA LYS A 94 -20.70 -7.51 -0.96
C LYS A 94 -20.19 -6.97 0.38
N GLU A 95 -19.07 -7.50 0.86
CA GLU A 95 -18.44 -7.06 2.10
C GLU A 95 -17.51 -5.88 1.87
N TYR A 96 -17.74 -4.80 2.62
CA TYR A 96 -16.91 -3.59 2.58
C TYR A 96 -15.43 -3.90 2.84
N THR A 97 -15.15 -4.83 3.77
CA THR A 97 -13.80 -5.29 4.12
C THR A 97 -13.03 -5.78 2.90
N SER A 98 -13.64 -6.67 2.12
CA SER A 98 -13.04 -7.29 0.93
C SER A 98 -12.91 -6.31 -0.23
N MET A 99 -13.82 -5.34 -0.34
CA MET A 99 -13.74 -4.25 -1.31
C MET A 99 -12.51 -3.38 -1.03
N TYR A 100 -12.32 -2.91 0.21
CA TYR A 100 -11.14 -2.11 0.58
C TYR A 100 -9.84 -2.89 0.42
N PHE A 101 -9.83 -4.18 0.77
CA PHE A 101 -8.69 -5.05 0.54
C PHE A 101 -8.30 -5.10 -0.95
N GLY A 102 -9.28 -5.30 -1.84
CA GLY A 102 -9.05 -5.32 -3.29
C GLY A 102 -8.52 -3.99 -3.85
N TYR A 103 -9.03 -2.85 -3.38
CA TYR A 103 -8.52 -1.53 -3.79
C TYR A 103 -7.07 -1.32 -3.39
N MET A 104 -6.72 -1.64 -2.15
CA MET A 104 -5.34 -1.50 -1.66
C MET A 104 -4.39 -2.46 -2.40
N LEU A 105 -4.87 -3.68 -2.69
CA LEU A 105 -4.09 -4.67 -3.42
C LEU A 105 -3.81 -4.25 -4.87
N ALA A 106 -4.77 -3.59 -5.53
CA ALA A 106 -4.57 -3.02 -6.88
C ALA A 106 -3.53 -1.90 -6.87
N GLU A 107 -3.68 -0.93 -5.96
CA GLU A 107 -2.81 0.24 -5.90
C GLU A 107 -1.38 -0.14 -5.51
N PHE A 108 -1.19 -0.75 -4.34
CA PHE A 108 0.16 -1.08 -3.86
C PHE A 108 0.83 -2.20 -4.66
N GLY A 109 0.04 -3.14 -5.20
CA GLY A 109 0.58 -4.20 -6.04
C GLY A 109 1.14 -3.67 -7.36
N THR A 110 0.44 -2.76 -8.04
CA THR A 110 0.91 -2.18 -9.30
C THR A 110 2.13 -1.29 -9.14
N PHE A 111 2.18 -0.48 -8.08
CA PHE A 111 3.34 0.37 -7.79
C PHE A 111 4.63 -0.41 -7.57
N GLU A 112 4.56 -1.60 -6.97
CA GLU A 112 5.74 -2.41 -6.63
C GLU A 112 6.09 -3.43 -7.72
N MET A 113 5.12 -3.78 -8.59
CA MET A 113 5.40 -4.56 -9.81
C MET A 113 6.21 -3.73 -10.80
N VAL A 114 5.78 -2.49 -11.08
CA VAL A 114 6.35 -1.64 -12.13
C VAL A 114 7.55 -0.87 -11.57
N VAL A 115 8.68 -1.54 -11.45
CA VAL A 115 9.96 -0.91 -11.09
C VAL A 115 10.81 -0.75 -12.35
N PRO A 116 11.53 0.37 -12.53
CA PRO A 116 12.43 0.54 -13.67
C PRO A 116 13.42 -0.62 -13.73
N CYS A 117 13.57 -1.20 -14.92
CA CYS A 117 14.43 -2.34 -15.13
C CYS A 117 15.89 -1.99 -14.81
N SER A 118 16.51 -2.77 -13.92
CA SER A 118 17.93 -2.67 -13.58
C SER A 118 18.61 -3.99 -13.95
N SER A 119 19.84 -3.92 -14.47
CA SER A 119 20.67 -5.10 -14.72
C SER A 119 21.23 -5.73 -13.43
N GLU A 120 21.05 -5.06 -12.29
CA GLU A 120 21.45 -5.61 -11.00
C GLU A 120 20.47 -6.68 -10.53
N THR A 121 21.04 -7.76 -10.01
CA THR A 121 20.31 -8.88 -9.44
C THR A 121 19.56 -8.39 -8.20
N TYR A 122 18.33 -8.89 -8.01
CA TYR A 122 17.45 -8.65 -6.86
C TYR A 122 18.17 -8.19 -5.58
N ASP A 123 17.98 -6.92 -5.19
CA ASP A 123 18.56 -6.36 -3.96
C ASP A 123 17.57 -6.49 -2.78
N PRO A 124 17.82 -7.42 -1.84
CA PRO A 124 16.97 -7.58 -0.67
C PRO A 124 16.98 -6.36 0.26
N THR A 125 18.00 -5.49 0.17
CA THR A 125 18.14 -4.28 0.99
C THR A 125 17.07 -3.25 0.63
N ALA A 126 16.80 -3.06 -0.66
CA ALA A 126 15.77 -2.16 -1.15
C ALA A 126 14.36 -2.65 -0.73
N MET A 127 14.14 -3.96 -0.76
CA MET A 127 12.89 -4.59 -0.29
C MET A 127 12.64 -4.29 1.19
N PHE A 128 13.65 -4.53 2.04
CA PHE A 128 13.57 -4.23 3.47
C PHE A 128 13.34 -2.74 3.76
N ALA A 129 13.97 -1.84 2.99
CA ALA A 129 13.76 -0.40 3.12
C ALA A 129 12.31 0.00 2.79
N ARG A 130 11.68 -0.62 1.78
CA ARG A 130 10.28 -0.36 1.41
C ARG A 130 9.31 -0.90 2.46
N VAL A 131 9.49 -2.14 2.90
CA VAL A 131 8.66 -2.76 3.94
C VAL A 131 8.77 -2.01 5.26
N SER A 132 9.96 -1.56 5.64
CA SER A 132 10.14 -0.73 6.85
C SER A 132 9.48 0.64 6.73
N CYS A 133 9.54 1.30 5.56
CA CYS A 133 8.80 2.54 5.31
C CYS A 133 7.27 2.34 5.46
N LEU A 134 6.73 1.21 4.99
CA LEU A 134 5.31 0.87 5.19
C LEU A 134 4.98 0.75 6.67
N LEU A 135 5.78 -0.02 7.43
CA LEU A 135 5.56 -0.21 8.86
C LEU A 135 5.58 1.12 9.62
N ILE A 136 6.50 2.03 9.29
CA ILE A 136 6.57 3.35 9.92
C ILE A 136 5.35 4.21 9.54
N SER A 137 4.91 4.16 8.28
CA SER A 137 3.72 4.88 7.83
C SER A 137 2.45 4.40 8.56
N LEU A 138 2.34 3.09 8.76
CA LEU A 138 1.27 2.46 9.53
C LEU A 138 1.29 2.89 11.00
N LEU A 139 2.47 2.89 11.64
CA LEU A 139 2.63 3.37 13.01
C LEU A 139 2.25 4.84 13.16
N LEU A 140 2.60 5.69 12.17
CA LEU A 140 2.18 7.10 12.15
C LEU A 140 0.66 7.24 12.03
N LEU A 141 0.01 6.44 11.18
CA LEU A 141 -1.44 6.45 11.06
C LEU A 141 -2.13 6.01 12.37
N PHE A 142 -1.63 4.94 13.00
CA PHE A 142 -2.16 4.47 14.28
C PHE A 142 -1.97 5.48 15.41
N THR A 143 -0.78 6.05 15.53
CA THR A 143 -0.48 7.03 16.60
C THR A 143 -1.30 8.31 16.41
N VAL A 144 -1.43 8.81 15.18
CA VAL A 144 -2.29 9.97 14.92
C VAL A 144 -3.78 9.62 15.10
N GLY A 145 -4.22 8.43 14.71
CA GLY A 145 -5.59 7.96 14.96
C GLY A 145 -5.90 7.76 16.46
N ALA A 146 -4.88 7.44 17.26
CA ALA A 146 -5.02 7.33 18.72
C ALA A 146 -5.02 8.70 19.42
N ILE A 147 -4.21 9.65 18.94
CA ILE A 147 -4.08 11.00 19.52
C ILE A 147 -5.23 11.91 19.09
N ILE A 148 -5.65 11.80 17.83
CA ILE A 148 -6.81 12.47 17.28
C ILE A 148 -7.92 11.42 17.21
N PRO A 149 -8.66 11.17 18.31
CA PRO A 149 -9.89 10.41 18.18
C PRO A 149 -10.75 11.15 17.18
N GLN A 150 -10.97 10.58 15.99
CA GLN A 150 -12.07 10.99 15.14
C GLN A 150 -13.30 10.90 16.06
N GLU A 151 -13.91 12.05 16.36
CA GLU A 151 -15.09 12.09 17.21
C GLU A 151 -16.02 10.97 16.77
N ARG A 152 -16.25 10.03 17.70
CA ARG A 152 -17.04 8.83 17.48
C ARG A 152 -18.27 9.24 16.68
N ALA A 153 -18.33 8.81 15.41
CA ALA A 153 -19.48 9.02 14.53
C ALA A 153 -20.78 8.38 15.08
N SER A 154 -20.75 7.82 16.29
CA SER A 154 -21.89 7.44 17.11
C SER A 154 -22.67 8.63 17.71
N LYS A 155 -22.18 9.88 17.66
CA LYS A 155 -22.88 11.05 18.25
C LYS A 155 -23.61 11.96 17.26
N VAL A 156 -23.54 11.70 15.96
CA VAL A 156 -24.26 12.48 14.92
C VAL A 156 -25.46 11.73 14.33
N ALA A 157 -25.82 10.58 14.92
CA ALA A 157 -27.00 9.79 14.59
C ALA A 157 -27.95 9.60 15.79
N GLY A 158 -27.83 10.48 16.80
CA GLY A 158 -28.75 10.58 17.93
C GLY A 158 -29.65 11.79 17.76
#